data_AF-A0A061DXE4-F1
#
_entry.id   AF-A0A061DXE4-F1
#
_cell.length_a   1.000
_cell.length_b   1.000
_cell.length_c   1.000
_cell.angle_alpha   90.00
_cell.angle_beta   90.00
_cell.angle_gamma   90.00
#
_symmetry.space_group_name_H-M   'P 1'
#
loop_
_entity.id
_entity.type
_entity.pdbx_description
1 polymer ?
#
loop_
_entity_poly.entity_id
_entity_poly.type
_entity_poly.pdbx_seq_one_letter_code
_entity_poly.pdbx_strand_id
1 'polypeptide(L)'
;MSSRGGKLSSSSSELDLDGPNIEDYLPSGSSINEPRGKLRLRDLLDISPTLTEAAGAIVDDSFTRCFKSNPPEPWNWNVYLFPLWCFGVAVRYLILFPARVVVLTIGWIIFLSSFIPVHFLLKGHDKLRKKMERVLVELMCSFFVASWTGVVKYHGPRPSIRPKQVFVANHTSMIDFIILEQMTAFAVIMQKHPGWVGLLQSTILESVGCIWFNRSEAKDREIVAKKLRDHVQGVDNNPLLIFPEGTCINNQYSVMFKKGAFELGCTVCPIAIKYNKIFVDAFWNSRKATKLC
;
A
#
# COMPACT_ATOMS: atom_id res chain seq x y z
N MET A 1 -15.99 49.89 41.62
CA MET A 1 -17.46 50.10 41.53
C MET A 1 -17.80 49.97 40.06
N SER A 2 -18.65 49.08 39.55
CA SER A 2 -19.68 48.22 40.12
C SER A 2 -19.75 46.93 39.31
N SER A 3 -20.06 45.83 40.00
CA SER A 3 -20.46 44.55 39.44
C SER A 3 -21.90 44.60 38.89
N ARG A 4 -22.20 43.66 37.99
CA ARG A 4 -23.46 42.90 37.73
C ARG A 4 -23.29 42.29 36.33
N GLY A 5 -23.43 40.99 36.05
CA GLY A 5 -24.12 39.91 36.75
C GLY A 5 -25.13 39.25 35.79
N GLY A 6 -24.69 38.23 35.05
CA GLY A 6 -25.46 37.07 34.59
C GLY A 6 -26.47 37.19 33.42
N LYS A 7 -26.25 36.40 32.36
CA LYS A 7 -27.05 35.18 32.04
C LYS A 7 -26.51 34.44 30.82
N LEU A 8 -26.25 33.14 30.98
CA LEU A 8 -26.11 32.17 29.88
C LEU A 8 -27.47 32.00 29.18
N SER A 9 -27.46 31.96 27.86
CA SER A 9 -28.49 31.35 27.02
C SER A 9 -27.77 30.55 25.95
N SER A 10 -28.02 29.24 25.94
CA SER A 10 -27.64 28.31 24.89
C SER A 10 -28.49 28.59 23.64
N SER A 11 -27.85 28.79 22.49
CA SER A 11 -28.48 28.55 21.20
C SER A 11 -27.51 27.77 20.34
N SER A 12 -27.83 26.49 20.17
CA SER A 12 -27.29 25.62 19.14
C SER A 12 -27.66 26.14 17.75
N SER A 13 -27.01 25.55 16.74
CA SER A 13 -27.30 25.54 15.30
C SER A 13 -26.89 26.74 14.46
N GLU A 14 -25.65 26.71 13.96
CA GLU A 14 -25.34 27.00 12.54
C GLU A 14 -24.15 26.12 12.13
N LEU A 15 -24.43 24.86 11.79
CA LEU A 15 -23.52 23.92 11.14
C LEU A 15 -24.35 23.09 10.15
N ASP A 16 -23.76 22.89 8.97
CA ASP A 16 -24.11 21.91 7.92
C ASP A 16 -25.32 22.22 7.02
N LEU A 17 -25.06 23.01 5.95
CA LEU A 17 -25.93 23.12 4.77
C LEU A 17 -25.52 22.20 3.60
N ASP A 18 -24.69 21.18 3.83
CA ASP A 18 -24.30 20.19 2.80
C ASP A 18 -24.16 18.77 3.37
N GLY A 19 -25.05 18.39 4.29
CA GLY A 19 -25.24 17.00 4.69
C GLY A 19 -26.33 16.34 3.84
N PRO A 20 -26.18 15.08 3.39
CA PRO A 20 -27.28 14.38 2.72
C PRO A 20 -28.47 14.30 3.68
N ASN A 21 -29.63 14.81 3.24
CA ASN A 21 -30.84 14.81 4.06
C ASN A 21 -31.24 13.35 4.34
N ILE A 22 -31.19 12.97 5.62
CA ILE A 22 -31.55 11.61 6.07
C ILE A 22 -33.01 11.27 5.70
N GLU A 23 -33.84 12.28 5.47
CA GLU A 23 -35.23 12.12 5.04
C GLU A 23 -35.37 11.57 3.62
N ASP A 24 -34.36 11.73 2.75
CA ASP A 24 -34.37 11.16 1.38
C ASP A 24 -34.11 9.64 1.37
N TYR A 25 -33.62 9.08 2.48
CA TYR A 25 -33.40 7.64 2.66
C TYR A 25 -34.54 6.94 3.42
N LEU A 26 -35.56 7.68 3.84
CA LEU A 26 -36.76 7.10 4.43
C LEU A 26 -37.79 6.84 3.33
N PRO A 27 -38.38 5.64 3.24
CA PRO A 27 -39.40 5.37 2.24
C PRO A 27 -40.61 6.27 2.49
N SER A 28 -40.80 7.25 1.59
CA SER A 28 -41.95 8.14 1.58
C SER A 28 -43.20 7.35 1.20
N GLY A 29 -43.96 6.92 2.20
CA GLY A 29 -45.29 6.33 2.02
C GLY A 29 -45.51 5.01 2.74
N SER A 30 -45.62 5.05 4.07
CA SER A 30 -46.42 4.04 4.78
C SER A 30 -47.13 4.70 5.94
N SER A 31 -48.33 5.21 5.65
CA SER A 31 -49.35 5.50 6.64
C SER A 31 -49.54 4.29 7.56
N ILE A 32 -49.33 4.50 8.86
CA ILE A 32 -49.62 3.56 9.92
C ILE A 32 -51.14 3.39 9.98
N ASN A 33 -51.67 2.31 9.39
CA ASN A 33 -52.93 1.65 9.76
C ASN A 33 -53.18 0.45 8.84
N GLU A 34 -52.77 -0.74 9.27
CA GLU A 34 -53.28 -2.03 8.76
C GLU A 34 -53.28 -3.04 9.94
N PRO A 35 -54.28 -3.93 10.02
CA PRO A 35 -54.50 -4.80 11.18
C PRO A 35 -53.41 -5.87 11.28
N ARG A 36 -53.13 -6.37 12.50
CA ARG A 36 -52.28 -7.54 12.76
C ARG A 36 -52.82 -8.79 12.03
N GLY A 37 -52.47 -8.93 10.75
CA GLY A 37 -52.67 -10.13 9.96
C GLY A 37 -51.68 -11.22 10.39
N LYS A 38 -52.17 -12.46 10.48
CA LYS A 38 -51.35 -13.64 10.82
C LYS A 38 -50.16 -13.74 9.85
N LEU A 39 -48.94 -13.55 10.36
CA LEU A 39 -47.69 -13.87 9.65
C LEU A 39 -47.77 -15.30 9.12
N ARG A 40 -47.89 -15.46 7.80
CA ARG A 40 -47.95 -16.77 7.17
C ARG A 40 -46.52 -17.28 6.99
N LEU A 41 -46.31 -18.58 7.14
CA LEU A 41 -45.02 -19.24 6.92
C LEU A 41 -44.42 -18.90 5.53
N ARG A 42 -45.26 -18.59 4.54
CA ARG A 42 -44.86 -18.16 3.20
C ARG A 42 -44.13 -16.82 3.20
N ASP A 43 -44.51 -15.87 4.05
CA ASP A 43 -43.87 -14.55 4.14
C ASP A 43 -42.53 -14.64 4.91
N LEU A 44 -42.39 -15.62 5.82
CA LEU A 44 -41.11 -15.94 6.49
C LEU A 44 -40.14 -16.74 5.60
N LEU A 45 -40.67 -17.46 4.61
CA LEU A 45 -39.89 -18.24 3.64
C LEU A 45 -39.61 -17.46 2.34
N ASP A 46 -40.18 -16.25 2.19
CA ASP A 46 -39.89 -15.38 1.07
C ASP A 46 -38.53 -14.71 1.28
N ILE A 47 -37.50 -15.46 0.89
CA ILE A 47 -36.11 -15.02 0.85
C ILE A 47 -35.79 -14.17 -0.39
N SER A 48 -36.78 -13.86 -1.24
CA SER A 48 -36.54 -13.04 -2.44
C SER A 48 -36.02 -11.63 -2.14
N PRO A 49 -36.44 -10.92 -1.08
CA PRO A 49 -35.90 -9.60 -0.76
C PRO A 49 -34.46 -9.69 -0.27
N THR A 50 -34.15 -10.68 0.58
CA THR A 50 -32.79 -10.91 1.09
C THR A 50 -31.85 -11.40 0.00
N LEU A 51 -32.32 -12.21 -0.95
CA LEU A 51 -31.58 -12.59 -2.16
C LEU A 51 -31.33 -11.40 -3.08
N THR A 52 -32.31 -10.50 -3.24
CA THR A 52 -32.18 -9.30 -4.07
C THR A 52 -31.20 -8.31 -3.44
N GLU A 53 -31.25 -8.13 -2.12
CA GLU A 53 -30.28 -7.32 -1.38
C GLU A 53 -28.88 -7.94 -1.43
N ALA A 54 -28.76 -9.27 -1.27
CA ALA A 54 -27.48 -9.97 -1.42
C ALA A 54 -26.93 -9.88 -2.85
N ALA A 55 -27.79 -10.00 -3.87
CA ALA A 55 -27.41 -9.83 -5.27
C ALA A 55 -26.98 -8.38 -5.55
N GLY A 56 -27.69 -7.39 -5.01
CA GLY A 56 -27.32 -5.98 -5.06
C GLY A 56 -25.95 -5.74 -4.42
N ALA A 57 -25.70 -6.29 -3.22
CA ALA A 57 -24.42 -6.20 -2.54
C ALA A 57 -23.26 -6.86 -3.31
N ILE A 58 -23.52 -7.93 -4.07
CA ILE A 58 -22.53 -8.57 -4.95
C ILE A 58 -22.26 -7.70 -6.19
N VAL A 59 -23.29 -7.06 -6.75
CA VAL A 59 -23.15 -6.16 -7.91
C VAL A 59 -22.40 -4.88 -7.51
N ASP A 60 -22.69 -4.34 -6.33
CA ASP A 60 -22.03 -3.18 -5.73
C ASP A 60 -20.69 -3.50 -5.05
N ASP A 61 -20.17 -4.73 -5.22
CA ASP A 61 -18.89 -5.17 -4.68
C ASP A 61 -17.70 -4.54 -5.45
N SER A 62 -17.58 -3.23 -5.28
CA SER A 62 -16.44 -2.41 -5.69
C SER A 62 -15.15 -2.87 -4.99
N PHE A 63 -15.25 -3.44 -3.80
CA PHE A 63 -14.10 -3.92 -3.03
C PHE A 63 -13.42 -5.13 -3.67
N THR A 64 -14.15 -6.18 -4.06
CA THR A 64 -13.52 -7.36 -4.70
C THR A 64 -12.96 -7.03 -6.08
N ARG A 65 -13.53 -6.04 -6.78
CA ARG A 65 -12.98 -5.54 -8.06
C ARG A 65 -11.56 -5.00 -7.92
N CYS A 66 -11.19 -4.44 -6.77
CA CYS A 66 -9.83 -3.99 -6.47
C CYS A 66 -8.79 -5.13 -6.49
N PHE A 67 -9.21 -6.39 -6.37
CA PHE A 67 -8.32 -7.56 -6.28
C PHE A 67 -8.38 -8.48 -7.50
N LYS A 68 -9.02 -8.05 -8.59
CA LYS A 68 -9.04 -8.81 -9.84
C LYS A 68 -7.81 -8.46 -10.69
N SER A 69 -7.07 -9.49 -11.10
CA SER A 69 -6.00 -9.41 -12.10
C SER A 69 -6.62 -9.43 -13.50
N ASN A 70 -6.08 -8.68 -14.45
CA ASN A 70 -6.54 -8.77 -15.84
C ASN A 70 -5.91 -10.00 -16.50
N PRO A 71 -6.70 -10.97 -16.98
CA PRO A 71 -6.14 -12.08 -17.74
C PRO A 71 -5.55 -11.53 -19.06
N PRO A 72 -4.35 -11.96 -19.47
CA PRO A 72 -3.82 -11.56 -20.77
C PRO A 72 -4.70 -12.13 -21.87
N GLU A 73 -5.11 -11.29 -22.81
CA GLU A 73 -5.82 -11.78 -24.00
C GLU A 73 -4.84 -12.54 -24.91
N PRO A 74 -5.15 -13.79 -25.28
CA PRO A 74 -4.27 -14.60 -26.13
C PRO A 74 -4.30 -14.08 -27.58
N TRP A 75 -3.36 -13.19 -27.92
CA TRP A 75 -3.23 -12.60 -29.26
C TRP A 75 -2.42 -13.49 -30.24
N ASN A 76 -1.68 -14.46 -29.72
CA ASN A 76 -0.64 -15.22 -30.44
C ASN A 76 -1.11 -16.59 -30.95
N TRP A 77 -2.38 -16.94 -30.79
CA TRP A 77 -2.94 -18.25 -31.19
C TRP A 77 -3.25 -18.35 -32.70
N ASN A 78 -2.80 -17.38 -33.49
CA ASN A 78 -2.92 -17.39 -34.95
C ASN A 78 -1.66 -18.02 -35.58
N VAL A 79 -1.84 -18.87 -36.59
CA VAL A 79 -0.76 -19.61 -37.28
C VAL A 79 0.37 -18.70 -37.76
N TYR A 80 0.05 -17.48 -38.24
CA TYR A 80 1.04 -16.53 -38.73
C TYR A 80 1.86 -15.84 -37.60
N LEU A 81 1.29 -15.71 -36.41
CA LEU A 81 1.94 -15.06 -35.26
C LEU A 81 2.67 -16.07 -34.35
N PHE A 82 2.35 -17.35 -34.47
CA PHE A 82 2.92 -18.42 -33.65
C PHE A 82 4.46 -18.56 -33.80
N PRO A 83 5.06 -18.56 -35.01
CA PRO A 83 6.52 -18.63 -35.15
C PRO A 83 7.23 -17.43 -34.50
N LEU A 84 6.68 -16.22 -34.67
CA LEU A 84 7.21 -15.00 -34.05
C LEU A 84 7.12 -15.06 -32.52
N TRP A 85 6.02 -15.63 -32.00
CA TRP A 85 5.87 -15.87 -30.58
C TRP A 85 6.90 -16.89 -30.06
N CYS A 86 7.11 -18.02 -30.74
CA CYS A 86 8.14 -19.01 -30.38
C CYS A 86 9.54 -18.40 -30.35
N PHE A 87 9.89 -17.58 -31.35
CA PHE A 87 11.14 -16.83 -31.35
C PHE A 87 11.23 -15.87 -30.15
N GLY A 88 10.15 -15.14 -29.86
CA GLY A 88 10.07 -14.28 -28.67
C GLY A 88 10.24 -15.03 -27.36
N VAL A 89 9.69 -16.24 -27.24
CA VAL A 89 9.91 -17.14 -26.09
C VAL A 89 11.39 -17.52 -25.99
N ALA A 90 12.01 -17.95 -27.09
CA ALA A 90 13.43 -18.30 -27.10
C ALA A 90 14.32 -17.12 -26.65
N VAL A 91 14.10 -15.92 -27.20
CA VAL A 91 14.83 -14.71 -26.79
C VAL A 91 14.61 -14.39 -25.31
N ARG A 92 13.36 -14.50 -24.82
CA ARG A 92 13.04 -14.20 -23.41
C ARG A 92 13.74 -15.14 -22.44
N TYR A 93 13.75 -16.45 -22.71
CA TYR A 93 14.27 -17.43 -21.75
C TYR A 93 15.75 -17.77 -21.94
N LEU A 94 16.30 -17.65 -23.15
CA LEU A 94 17.70 -17.98 -23.43
C LEU A 94 18.64 -16.76 -23.35
N ILE A 95 18.14 -15.55 -23.58
CA ILE A 95 18.95 -14.34 -23.62
C ILE A 95 18.57 -13.39 -22.49
N LEU A 96 17.31 -12.94 -22.46
CA LEU A 96 16.89 -11.93 -21.49
C LEU A 96 16.95 -12.49 -20.07
N PHE A 97 16.28 -13.61 -19.78
CA PHE A 97 16.21 -14.17 -18.43
C PHE A 97 17.60 -14.44 -17.81
N PRO A 98 18.57 -15.09 -18.49
CA PRO A 98 19.92 -15.26 -17.95
C PRO A 98 20.63 -13.91 -17.72
N ALA A 99 20.50 -12.95 -18.65
CA ALA A 99 21.06 -11.61 -18.45
C ALA A 99 20.49 -10.92 -17.21
N ARG A 100 19.17 -11.05 -16.96
CA ARG A 100 18.50 -10.52 -15.77
C ARG A 100 19.05 -11.14 -14.47
N VAL A 101 19.24 -12.47 -14.46
CA VAL A 101 19.84 -13.20 -13.32
C VAL A 101 21.27 -12.76 -13.07
N VAL A 102 22.07 -12.54 -14.13
CA VAL A 102 23.46 -12.07 -14.00
C VAL A 102 23.50 -10.67 -13.38
N VAL A 103 22.69 -9.72 -13.89
CA VAL A 103 22.61 -8.36 -13.33
C VAL A 103 22.22 -8.38 -11.86
N LEU A 104 21.20 -9.17 -11.50
CA LEU A 104 20.76 -9.30 -10.11
C LEU A 104 21.83 -9.92 -9.21
N THR A 105 22.52 -10.96 -9.69
CA THR A 105 23.60 -11.62 -8.95
C THR A 105 24.77 -10.66 -8.71
N ILE A 106 25.17 -9.89 -9.72
CA ILE A 106 26.21 -8.86 -9.58
C ILE A 106 25.79 -7.81 -8.54
N GLY A 107 24.54 -7.35 -8.58
CA GLY A 107 23.99 -6.41 -7.61
C GLY A 107 24.09 -6.94 -6.17
N TRP A 108 23.70 -8.20 -5.93
CA TRP A 108 23.82 -8.84 -4.62
C TRP A 108 25.27 -8.99 -4.16
N ILE A 109 26.19 -9.35 -5.05
CA ILE A 109 27.61 -9.48 -4.71
C ILE A 109 28.17 -8.12 -4.27
N ILE A 110 27.93 -7.06 -5.05
CA ILE A 110 28.39 -5.71 -4.72
C ILE A 110 27.77 -5.24 -3.41
N PHE A 111 26.46 -5.46 -3.23
CA PHE A 111 25.75 -5.06 -2.02
C PHE A 111 26.30 -5.77 -0.78
N LEU A 112 26.37 -7.10 -0.77
CA LEU A 112 26.82 -7.86 0.41
C LEU A 112 28.29 -7.61 0.72
N SER A 113 29.15 -7.57 -0.31
CA SER A 113 30.58 -7.28 -0.13
C SER A 113 30.84 -5.88 0.42
N SER A 114 29.96 -4.90 0.17
CA SER A 114 30.09 -3.54 0.67
C SER A 114 29.35 -3.31 1.99
N PHE A 115 28.14 -3.88 2.14
CA PHE A 115 27.27 -3.67 3.30
C PHE A 115 27.85 -4.30 4.56
N ILE A 116 28.39 -5.53 4.48
CA ILE A 116 28.95 -6.23 5.63
C ILE A 116 30.12 -5.43 6.25
N PRO A 117 31.15 -5.01 5.49
CA PRO A 117 32.22 -4.17 6.04
C PRO A 117 31.70 -2.84 6.60
N VAL A 118 30.79 -2.16 5.90
CA VAL A 118 30.23 -0.88 6.38
C VAL A 118 29.52 -1.07 7.72
N HIS A 119 28.72 -2.12 7.85
CA HIS A 119 27.93 -2.40 9.04
C HIS A 119 28.81 -2.70 10.27
N PHE A 120 29.88 -3.50 10.09
CA PHE A 120 30.73 -3.92 11.21
C PHE A 120 31.90 -2.95 11.49
N LEU A 121 32.56 -2.41 10.46
CA LEU A 121 33.76 -1.57 10.63
C LEU A 121 33.43 -0.13 11.02
N LEU A 122 32.30 0.43 10.56
CA LEU A 122 31.89 1.80 10.90
C LEU A 122 30.98 1.89 12.13
N LYS A 123 31.00 0.87 13.01
CA LYS A 123 30.20 0.87 14.25
C LYS A 123 30.49 2.08 15.16
N GLY A 124 31.69 2.66 15.09
CA GLY A 124 32.05 3.88 15.83
C GLY A 124 31.57 5.20 15.21
N HIS A 125 31.10 5.21 13.95
CA HIS A 125 30.70 6.40 13.20
C HIS A 125 29.26 6.27 12.67
N ASP A 126 28.28 6.25 13.57
CA ASP A 126 26.88 5.94 13.23
C ASP A 126 26.26 6.80 12.12
N LYS A 127 26.56 8.10 12.07
CA LYS A 127 26.02 8.98 11.01
C LYS A 127 26.54 8.60 9.63
N LEU A 128 27.84 8.32 9.52
CA LEU A 128 28.46 7.93 8.27
C LEU A 128 28.01 6.51 7.87
N ARG A 129 27.99 5.58 8.82
CA ARG A 129 27.49 4.22 8.62
C ARG A 129 26.08 4.22 8.04
N LYS A 130 25.12 4.88 8.70
CA LYS A 130 23.74 4.98 8.22
C LYS A 130 23.67 5.62 6.83
N LYS A 131 24.44 6.67 6.56
CA LYS A 131 24.47 7.31 5.24
C LYS A 131 24.95 6.33 4.15
N MET A 132 26.01 5.57 4.42
CA MET A 132 26.53 4.57 3.48
C MET A 132 25.56 3.40 3.31
N GLU A 133 24.99 2.88 4.40
CA GLU A 133 23.98 1.81 4.35
C GLU A 133 22.77 2.23 3.52
N ARG A 134 22.26 3.46 3.70
CA ARG A 134 21.18 4.03 2.86
C ARG A 134 21.55 4.01 1.38
N VAL A 135 22.73 4.53 1.02
CA VAL A 135 23.20 4.55 -0.39
C VAL A 135 23.33 3.14 -0.96
N LEU A 136 23.81 2.18 -0.17
CA LEU A 136 23.91 0.78 -0.60
C LEU A 136 22.53 0.15 -0.83
N VAL A 137 21.55 0.46 0.01
CA VAL A 137 20.17 -0.01 -0.18
C VAL A 137 19.55 0.62 -1.42
N GLU A 138 19.69 1.93 -1.64
CA GLU A 138 19.24 2.62 -2.87
C GLU A 138 19.87 1.98 -4.12
N LEU A 139 21.18 1.69 -4.07
CA LEU A 139 21.91 1.03 -5.15
C LEU A 139 21.39 -0.39 -5.41
N MET A 140 21.15 -1.18 -4.35
CA MET A 140 20.61 -2.54 -4.48
C MET A 140 19.21 -2.53 -5.09
N CYS A 141 18.34 -1.61 -4.65
CA CYS A 141 17.03 -1.42 -5.26
C CYS A 141 17.13 -1.01 -6.73
N SER A 142 18.12 -0.20 -7.10
CA SER A 142 18.41 0.17 -8.50
C SER A 142 18.82 -1.05 -9.33
N PHE A 143 19.69 -1.93 -8.82
CA PHE A 143 20.01 -3.21 -9.48
C PHE A 143 18.80 -4.11 -9.64
N PHE A 144 17.93 -4.16 -8.63
CA PHE A 144 16.70 -4.93 -8.68
C PHE A 144 15.78 -4.45 -9.80
N VAL A 145 15.58 -3.13 -9.92
CA VAL A 145 14.79 -2.51 -11.00
C VAL A 145 15.43 -2.72 -12.37
N ALA A 146 16.75 -2.56 -12.47
CA ALA A 146 17.51 -2.81 -13.69
C ALA A 146 17.39 -4.28 -14.13
N SER A 147 17.34 -5.23 -13.18
CA SER A 147 17.28 -6.66 -13.47
C SER A 147 16.03 -7.05 -14.26
N TRP A 148 14.87 -6.42 -14.07
CA TRP A 148 13.70 -6.68 -14.94
C TRP A 148 13.53 -5.64 -16.04
N THR A 149 14.56 -4.83 -16.31
CA THR A 149 14.54 -3.81 -17.35
C THR A 149 13.48 -2.73 -17.08
N GLY A 150 13.28 -2.37 -15.80
CA GLY A 150 12.29 -1.40 -15.38
C GLY A 150 12.64 0.01 -15.86
N VAL A 151 11.69 0.63 -16.59
CA VAL A 151 11.80 2.05 -17.01
C VAL A 151 10.85 2.86 -16.15
N VAL A 152 11.40 3.70 -15.28
CA VAL A 152 10.62 4.54 -14.35
C VAL A 152 10.79 6.00 -14.74
N LYS A 153 9.65 6.68 -14.98
CA LYS A 153 9.63 8.12 -15.29
C LYS A 153 9.14 8.90 -14.07
N TYR A 154 10.01 9.75 -13.53
CA TYR A 154 9.71 10.57 -12.37
C TYR A 154 9.16 11.94 -12.80
N HIS A 155 8.17 12.41 -12.03
CA HIS A 155 7.60 13.74 -12.19
C HIS A 155 7.54 14.40 -10.82
N GLY A 156 7.98 15.67 -10.74
CA GLY A 156 8.05 16.41 -9.48
C GLY A 156 9.39 16.29 -8.76
N PRO A 157 9.52 16.95 -7.59
CA PRO A 157 10.76 17.01 -6.83
C PRO A 157 11.09 15.66 -6.17
N ARG A 158 12.38 15.36 -6.01
CA ARG A 158 12.83 14.20 -5.25
C ARG A 158 12.40 14.34 -3.77
N PRO A 159 11.87 13.28 -3.14
CA PRO A 159 11.55 13.26 -1.72
C PRO A 159 12.71 13.75 -0.86
N SER A 160 12.49 14.81 -0.07
CA SER A 160 13.51 15.36 0.83
C SER A 160 13.34 14.81 2.24
N ILE A 161 14.45 14.56 2.93
CA ILE A 161 14.46 14.21 4.35
C ILE A 161 14.18 15.47 5.17
N ARG A 162 12.99 15.57 5.77
CA ARG A 162 12.58 16.66 6.66
C ARG A 162 11.81 16.10 7.86
N PRO A 163 11.97 16.68 9.06
CA PRO A 163 11.17 16.30 10.21
C PRO A 163 9.69 16.64 9.97
N LYS A 164 8.79 15.94 10.64
CA LYS A 164 7.34 16.18 10.58
C LYS A 164 6.76 16.05 9.16
N GLN A 165 7.25 15.08 8.40
CA GLN A 165 6.74 14.75 7.07
C GLN A 165 6.47 13.25 6.93
N VAL A 166 5.39 12.89 6.24
CA VAL A 166 5.05 11.52 5.87
C VAL A 166 4.73 11.46 4.38
N PHE A 167 5.23 10.43 3.71
CA PHE A 167 4.92 10.15 2.33
C PHE A 167 3.84 9.08 2.24
N VAL A 168 2.81 9.35 1.45
CA VAL A 168 1.66 8.47 1.31
C VAL A 168 1.52 8.08 -0.16
N ALA A 169 1.61 6.79 -0.44
CA ALA A 169 1.57 6.25 -1.81
C ALA A 169 0.43 5.23 -1.97
N ASN A 170 -0.17 5.17 -3.16
CA ASN A 170 -1.04 4.06 -3.54
C ASN A 170 -0.23 2.75 -3.64
N HIS A 171 -0.87 1.60 -3.39
CA HIS A 171 -0.16 0.32 -3.30
C HIS A 171 -0.69 -0.72 -4.30
N THR A 172 0.03 -0.93 -5.38
CA THR A 172 -0.29 -1.92 -6.41
C THR A 172 0.46 -3.24 -6.24
N SER A 173 1.70 -3.18 -5.74
CA SER A 173 2.61 -4.33 -5.73
C SER A 173 3.68 -4.20 -4.64
N MET A 174 4.25 -5.31 -4.20
CA MET A 174 5.45 -5.30 -3.35
C MET A 174 6.63 -4.57 -3.99
N ILE A 175 6.64 -4.50 -5.33
CA ILE A 175 7.65 -3.78 -6.12
C ILE A 175 7.58 -2.26 -5.92
N ASP A 176 6.43 -1.71 -5.50
CA ASP A 176 6.26 -0.26 -5.29
C ASP A 176 7.30 0.29 -4.32
N PHE A 177 7.54 -0.44 -3.22
CA PHE A 177 8.55 -0.07 -2.25
C PHE A 177 9.93 0.01 -2.89
N ILE A 178 10.30 -1.00 -3.69
CA ILE A 178 11.62 -1.06 -4.35
C ILE A 178 11.78 0.07 -5.38
N ILE A 179 10.72 0.42 -6.11
CA ILE A 179 10.72 1.51 -7.09
C ILE A 179 10.92 2.88 -6.42
N LEU A 180 10.39 3.07 -5.21
CA LEU A 180 10.58 4.29 -4.43
C LEU A 180 11.94 4.30 -3.74
N GLU A 181 12.37 3.16 -3.21
CA GLU A 181 13.64 3.01 -2.48
C GLU A 181 14.86 3.24 -3.36
N GLN A 182 14.82 2.91 -4.66
CA GLN A 182 15.91 3.27 -5.59
C GLN A 182 16.14 4.79 -5.70
N MET A 183 15.13 5.60 -5.36
CA MET A 183 15.21 7.06 -5.45
C MET A 183 15.47 7.70 -4.10
N THR A 184 14.96 7.17 -3.00
CA THR A 184 15.18 7.76 -1.68
C THR A 184 14.97 6.66 -0.67
N ALA A 185 15.90 6.51 0.26
CA ALA A 185 15.73 5.55 1.33
C ALA A 185 14.54 5.94 2.24
N PHE A 186 13.48 5.15 2.22
CA PHE A 186 12.29 5.32 3.02
C PHE A 186 12.28 4.38 4.22
N ALA A 187 11.81 4.88 5.35
CA ALA A 187 11.38 4.03 6.45
C ALA A 187 9.96 3.55 6.13
N VAL A 188 9.73 2.24 6.22
CA VAL A 188 8.39 1.64 6.04
C VAL A 188 7.97 0.88 7.30
N ILE A 189 6.68 0.57 7.36
CA ILE A 189 6.12 -0.28 8.40
C ILE A 189 6.17 -1.72 7.92
N MET A 190 6.82 -2.61 8.67
CA MET A 190 6.86 -4.04 8.32
C MET A 190 6.46 -4.94 9.47
N GLN A 191 5.79 -6.04 9.12
CA GLN A 191 5.50 -7.11 10.05
C GLN A 191 6.75 -8.01 10.18
N LYS A 192 7.12 -8.37 11.40
CA LYS A 192 8.23 -9.31 11.62
C LYS A 192 7.92 -10.67 11.00
N HIS A 193 8.85 -11.18 10.20
CA HIS A 193 8.81 -12.52 9.62
C HIS A 193 9.81 -13.44 10.35
N PRO A 194 9.44 -14.68 10.68
CA PRO A 194 10.36 -15.63 11.29
C PRO A 194 11.35 -16.20 10.26
N GLY A 195 12.46 -16.77 10.76
CA GLY A 195 13.46 -17.47 9.96
C GLY A 195 14.64 -16.61 9.49
N TRP A 196 15.58 -17.24 8.79
CA TRP A 196 16.84 -16.62 8.38
C TRP A 196 16.66 -15.47 7.38
N VAL A 197 15.66 -15.57 6.49
CA VAL A 197 15.29 -14.49 5.56
C VAL A 197 14.81 -13.26 6.34
N GLY A 198 14.01 -13.48 7.39
CA GLY A 198 13.54 -12.42 8.28
C GLY A 198 14.69 -11.75 9.03
N LEU A 199 15.71 -12.50 9.45
CA LEU A 199 16.93 -11.95 10.06
C LEU A 199 17.67 -11.03 9.09
N LEU A 200 17.98 -11.52 7.88
CA LEU A 200 18.71 -10.75 6.87
C LEU A 200 17.94 -9.47 6.49
N GLN A 201 16.63 -9.61 6.26
CA GLN A 201 15.74 -8.50 5.99
C GLN A 201 15.70 -7.51 7.15
N SER A 202 15.67 -7.98 8.40
CA SER A 202 15.70 -7.13 9.59
C SER A 202 16.98 -6.31 9.64
N THR A 203 18.15 -6.93 9.45
CA THR A 203 19.44 -6.23 9.48
C THR A 203 19.53 -5.16 8.38
N ILE A 204 19.13 -5.50 7.15
CA ILE A 204 19.18 -4.56 6.03
C ILE A 204 18.17 -3.42 6.24
N LEU A 205 16.94 -3.74 6.63
CA LEU A 205 15.90 -2.72 6.74
C LEU A 205 15.97 -1.90 8.02
N GLU A 206 16.60 -2.41 9.08
CA GLU A 206 16.94 -1.62 10.26
C GLU A 206 17.88 -0.46 9.89
N SER A 207 18.78 -0.65 8.92
CA SER A 207 19.65 0.42 8.43
C SER A 207 18.89 1.59 7.77
N VAL A 208 17.74 1.32 7.15
CA VAL A 208 16.84 2.36 6.61
C VAL A 208 15.86 2.91 7.65
N GLY A 209 15.90 2.42 8.90
CA GLY A 209 15.02 2.85 9.97
C GLY A 209 13.61 2.28 9.87
N CYS A 210 13.46 1.06 9.35
CA CYS A 210 12.18 0.37 9.24
C CYS A 210 11.53 0.14 10.62
N ILE A 211 10.23 0.38 10.72
CA ILE A 211 9.47 0.25 11.96
C ILE A 211 8.82 -1.13 12.00
N TRP A 212 9.29 -1.98 12.91
CA TRP A 212 8.82 -3.35 13.03
C TRP A 212 7.66 -3.51 14.01
N PHE A 213 6.68 -4.31 13.60
CA PHE A 213 5.54 -4.68 14.43
C PHE A 213 5.36 -6.19 14.53
N ASN A 214 4.99 -6.64 15.72
CA ASN A 214 4.45 -7.98 15.92
C ASN A 214 3.01 -8.05 15.41
N ARG A 215 2.55 -9.25 15.04
CA ARG A 215 1.18 -9.46 14.52
C ARG A 215 0.09 -9.03 15.53
N SER A 216 0.39 -9.08 16.83
CA SER A 216 -0.47 -8.58 17.91
C SER A 216 -0.43 -7.05 18.01
N GLU A 217 0.76 -6.45 18.06
CA GLU A 217 0.95 -4.98 18.13
C GLU A 217 0.40 -4.24 16.90
N ALA A 218 0.48 -4.84 15.71
CA ALA A 218 -0.04 -4.24 14.48
C ALA A 218 -1.58 -4.07 14.52
N LYS A 219 -2.28 -4.79 15.40
CA LYS A 219 -3.73 -4.62 15.62
C LYS A 219 -4.04 -3.47 16.58
N ASP A 220 -3.07 -3.08 17.41
CA ASP A 220 -3.21 -1.99 18.36
C ASP A 220 -2.90 -0.64 17.67
N ARG A 221 -3.96 0.10 17.37
CA ARG A 221 -3.88 1.36 16.64
C ARG A 221 -3.13 2.44 17.43
N GLU A 222 -3.22 2.44 18.76
CA GLU A 222 -2.58 3.46 19.60
C GLU A 222 -1.07 3.26 19.64
N ILE A 223 -0.62 2.01 19.80
CA ILE A 223 0.80 1.67 19.78
C ILE A 223 1.41 1.99 18.41
N VAL A 224 0.70 1.66 17.32
CA VAL A 224 1.13 1.99 15.96
C VAL A 224 1.23 3.50 15.78
N ALA A 225 0.18 4.25 16.11
CA ALA A 225 0.16 5.71 15.97
C ALA A 225 1.25 6.39 16.81
N LYS A 226 1.56 5.86 18.01
CA LYS A 226 2.65 6.36 18.85
C LYS A 226 4.01 6.15 18.19
N LYS A 227 4.34 4.93 17.76
CA LYS A 227 5.62 4.62 17.09
C LYS A 227 5.82 5.45 15.81
N LEU A 228 4.76 5.66 15.03
CA LEU A 228 4.82 6.50 13.82
C LEU A 228 5.07 7.96 14.15
N ARG A 229 4.38 8.52 15.17
CA ARG A 229 4.62 9.88 15.63
C ARG A 229 6.05 10.07 16.14
N ASP A 230 6.55 9.14 16.94
CA ASP A 230 7.91 9.17 17.48
C ASP A 230 8.95 9.15 16.33
N HIS A 231 8.74 8.31 15.31
CA HIS A 231 9.63 8.25 14.14
C HIS A 231 9.63 9.56 13.34
N VAL A 232 8.46 10.13 13.07
CA VAL A 232 8.31 11.35 12.25
C VAL A 232 8.88 12.60 12.93
N GLN A 233 9.04 12.59 14.26
CA GLN A 233 9.69 13.66 15.00
C GLN A 233 11.24 13.63 14.90
N GLY A 234 11.84 12.49 14.56
CA GLY A 234 13.29 12.35 14.49
C GLY A 234 13.89 13.10 13.29
N VAL A 235 14.84 14.01 13.57
CA VAL A 235 15.47 14.87 12.55
C VAL A 235 16.40 14.08 11.61
N ASP A 236 17.06 13.03 12.13
CA ASP A 236 18.00 12.20 11.37
C ASP A 236 17.34 10.91 10.80
N ASN A 237 16.03 10.76 10.99
CA ASN A 237 15.29 9.59 10.51
C ASN A 237 15.03 9.66 9.02
N ASN A 238 14.95 8.48 8.38
CA ASN A 238 14.49 8.42 6.99
C ASN A 238 13.03 8.86 6.90
N PRO A 239 12.64 9.49 5.77
CA PRO A 239 11.26 9.84 5.52
C PRO A 239 10.36 8.59 5.61
N LEU A 240 9.24 8.73 6.31
CA LEU A 240 8.30 7.65 6.52
C LEU A 240 7.41 7.48 5.28
N LEU A 241 7.35 6.28 4.74
CA LEU A 241 6.45 5.91 3.64
C LEU A 241 5.33 5.01 4.17
N ILE A 242 4.08 5.41 3.90
CA ILE A 242 2.88 4.67 4.26
C ILE A 242 2.05 4.36 3.02
N PHE A 243 1.65 3.10 2.91
CA PHE A 243 0.66 2.63 1.96
C PHE A 243 -0.70 2.56 2.69
N PRO A 244 -1.56 3.59 2.58
CA PRO A 244 -2.71 3.75 3.46
C PRO A 244 -3.83 2.74 3.16
N GLU A 245 -3.78 2.09 2.01
CA GLU A 245 -4.66 0.97 1.64
C GLU A 245 -4.43 -0.25 2.54
N GLY A 246 -3.19 -0.44 3.03
CA GLY A 246 -2.82 -1.56 3.90
C GLY A 246 -2.86 -2.94 3.21
N THR A 247 -3.02 -2.98 1.89
CA THR A 247 -2.98 -4.16 1.02
C THR A 247 -2.67 -3.72 -0.40
N CYS A 248 -2.20 -4.63 -1.27
CA CYS A 248 -2.00 -4.33 -2.68
C CYS A 248 -3.35 -4.38 -3.42
N ILE A 249 -3.63 -3.40 -4.29
CA ILE A 249 -4.83 -3.32 -5.14
C ILE A 249 -4.47 -3.09 -6.61
N ASN A 250 -5.35 -3.41 -7.56
CA ASN A 250 -5.05 -3.33 -9.00
C ASN A 250 -4.98 -1.91 -9.59
N ASN A 251 -5.12 -0.87 -8.76
CA ASN A 251 -5.02 0.54 -9.13
C ASN A 251 -5.97 0.93 -10.30
N GLN A 252 -7.08 0.20 -10.47
CA GLN A 252 -8.24 0.61 -11.29
C GLN A 252 -9.33 1.24 -10.41
N TYR A 253 -9.37 0.79 -9.16
CA TYR A 253 -10.29 1.22 -8.12
C TYR A 253 -9.46 1.51 -6.87
N SER A 254 -9.93 2.44 -6.04
CA SER A 254 -9.29 2.76 -4.76
C SER A 254 -10.12 2.19 -3.63
N VAL A 255 -9.45 1.63 -2.62
CA VAL A 255 -10.09 1.24 -1.36
C VAL A 255 -10.08 2.41 -0.39
N MET A 256 -10.95 2.38 0.63
CA MET A 256 -10.91 3.36 1.70
C MET A 256 -9.54 3.34 2.39
N PHE A 257 -8.93 4.52 2.51
CA PHE A 257 -7.64 4.68 3.16
C PHE A 257 -7.78 4.61 4.68
N LYS A 258 -6.80 3.99 5.34
CA LYS A 258 -6.72 3.97 6.80
C LYS A 258 -6.37 5.37 7.32
N LYS A 259 -7.27 5.94 8.13
CA LYS A 259 -7.13 7.28 8.73
C LYS A 259 -5.82 7.49 9.50
N GLY A 260 -5.28 6.44 10.13
CA GLY A 260 -4.05 6.52 10.91
C GLY A 260 -2.82 7.03 10.16
N ALA A 261 -2.79 6.94 8.82
CA ALA A 261 -1.73 7.53 8.00
C ALA A 261 -1.78 9.08 7.98
N PHE A 262 -2.93 9.67 8.27
CA PHE A 262 -3.21 11.11 8.16
C PHE A 262 -3.38 11.80 9.53
N GLU A 263 -3.50 11.04 10.62
CA GLU A 263 -3.73 11.55 11.98
C GLU A 263 -2.42 11.77 12.78
N LEU A 264 -1.27 11.78 12.11
CA LEU A 264 0.05 11.89 12.75
C LEU A 264 0.44 13.33 13.14
N GLY A 265 -0.34 14.34 12.73
CA GLY A 265 -0.03 15.75 12.99
C GLY A 265 1.21 16.25 12.23
N CYS A 266 1.47 15.69 11.05
CA CYS A 266 2.61 15.98 10.21
C CYS A 266 2.19 16.33 8.77
N THR A 267 3.09 16.94 8.00
CA THR A 267 2.84 17.26 6.60
C THR A 267 2.74 15.98 5.78
N VAL A 268 1.61 15.78 5.10
CA VAL A 268 1.39 14.65 4.19
C VAL A 268 1.90 15.01 2.81
N CYS A 269 2.74 14.15 2.24
CA CYS A 269 3.31 14.31 0.91
C CYS A 269 2.86 13.15 0.02
N PRO A 270 1.89 13.38 -0.89
CA PRO A 270 1.36 12.32 -1.72
C PRO A 270 2.39 11.88 -2.77
N ILE A 271 2.44 10.58 -3.03
CA ILE A 271 3.14 9.96 -4.15
C ILE A 271 2.12 9.15 -4.94
N ALA A 272 2.11 9.30 -6.26
CA ALA A 272 1.28 8.50 -7.14
C ALA A 272 2.14 7.58 -8.01
N ILE A 273 1.88 6.28 -7.95
CA ILE A 273 2.51 5.25 -8.76
C ILE A 273 1.51 4.77 -9.79
N LYS A 274 1.90 4.81 -11.07
CA LYS A 274 1.08 4.33 -12.18
C LYS A 274 1.87 3.35 -13.04
N TYR A 275 1.35 2.14 -13.16
CA TYR A 275 1.90 1.12 -14.06
C TYR A 275 1.27 1.23 -15.45
N ASN A 276 2.08 1.02 -16.49
CA ASN A 276 1.57 0.87 -17.84
C ASN A 276 1.08 -0.57 -18.04
N LYS A 277 -0.24 -0.75 -18.02
CA LYS A 277 -0.92 -2.05 -18.11
C LYS A 277 -0.75 -2.75 -19.46
N ILE A 278 -0.26 -2.04 -20.48
CA ILE A 278 0.10 -2.63 -21.77
C ILE A 278 1.31 -3.57 -21.61
N PHE A 279 2.26 -3.21 -20.74
CA PHE A 279 3.52 -3.95 -20.58
C PHE A 279 3.52 -4.91 -19.39
N VAL A 280 2.80 -4.58 -18.31
CA VAL A 280 2.79 -5.40 -17.09
C VAL A 280 1.48 -5.23 -16.31
N ASP A 281 0.90 -6.35 -15.86
CA ASP A 281 -0.05 -6.34 -14.74
C ASP A 281 0.76 -6.50 -13.45
N ALA A 282 1.06 -5.38 -12.79
CA ALA A 282 1.89 -5.36 -11.59
C ALA A 282 1.15 -5.82 -10.33
N PHE A 283 -0.17 -6.05 -10.42
CA PHE A 283 -1.00 -6.35 -9.27
C PHE A 283 -0.56 -7.65 -8.56
N TRP A 284 -0.16 -7.52 -7.30
CA TRP A 284 0.21 -8.67 -6.48
C TRP A 284 -1.03 -9.32 -5.84
N ASN A 285 -1.48 -10.44 -6.43
CA ASN A 285 -2.58 -11.22 -5.87
C ASN A 285 -2.07 -12.26 -4.85
N SER A 286 -2.11 -11.90 -3.56
CA SER A 286 -1.70 -12.79 -2.47
C SER A 286 -2.45 -14.12 -2.45
N ARG A 287 -3.74 -14.16 -2.82
CA ARG A 287 -4.57 -15.38 -2.80
C ARG A 287 -4.18 -16.41 -3.86
N LYS A 288 -3.62 -15.97 -4.99
CA LYS A 288 -3.09 -16.86 -6.04
C LYS A 288 -1.65 -17.29 -5.76
N ALA A 289 -0.83 -16.38 -5.22
CA ALA A 289 0.58 -16.66 -4.91
C ALA A 289 0.76 -17.75 -3.84
N THR A 290 -0.14 -17.86 -2.86
CA THR A 290 -0.06 -18.91 -1.81
C THR A 290 -0.35 -20.33 -2.33
N LYS A 291 -0.91 -20.50 -3.53
CA LYS A 291 -1.17 -21.83 -4.12
C LYS A 291 0.00 -22.38 -4.96
N LEU A 292 1.10 -21.62 -5.07
CA LEU A 292 2.29 -21.95 -5.84
C LEU A 292 3.56 -22.10 -4.96
N CYS A 293 3.41 -22.08 -3.64
CA CYS A 293 4.45 -22.47 -2.67
C CYS A 293 4.14 -23.85 -2.09
#